data_AF-A0A2D3PU87-F1
#
_entry.id   AF-A0A2D3PU87-F1
#
_cell.length_a   1.000
_cell.length_b   1.000
_cell.length_c   1.000
_cell.angle_alpha   90.00
_cell.angle_beta   90.00
_cell.angle_gamma   90.00
#
_symmetry.space_group_name_H-M   'P 1'
#
loop_
_entity.id
_entity.type
_entity.pdbx_description
1 polymer ?
#
loop_
_entity_poly.entity_id
_entity_poly.type
_entity_poly.pdbx_seq_one_letter_code
_entity_poly.pdbx_strand_id
1 'polypeptide(L)'
;MVENFKPVEEPKVIEKYKLFEEFKVIEINEPVVNEVIDLKPIENKEMEITLRHDDFLETSSEVKFTSMALKNFPIKYRNFSKDLESLKTNFLGITDVDFGNVRLEGVSIKILDFLDFKLIEFRKKDFRIAIDEKDSLFEYEIPKDIKNKRLEEIFNFFANFFKATTIKFKIANDKYEYYFHNNIEYYKFITLKQFLTQYTNLISNLRLYRYKNLSSAKNTFFELDLLDKSNSVEEANTWINAEIKSVIDVNIGDSLTIKRLHKMNFNDFPYDVEEIITLVHPLTKEEVKDNIIKLTRKSVKIKLRRVHK
;
A
#
# COMPACT_ATOMS: atom_id res chain seq x y z
N MET A 1 -25.45 -62.50 -19.00
CA MET A 1 -25.52 -62.07 -17.59
C MET A 1 -24.88 -60.70 -17.53
N VAL A 2 -25.65 -59.69 -17.17
CA VAL A 2 -25.28 -58.26 -17.27
C VAL A 2 -24.80 -57.82 -15.89
N GLU A 3 -23.56 -57.33 -15.78
CA GLU A 3 -23.00 -56.79 -14.54
C GLU A 3 -23.50 -55.36 -14.31
N ASN A 4 -24.13 -55.15 -13.14
CA ASN A 4 -24.70 -53.88 -12.71
C ASN A 4 -23.62 -52.92 -12.19
N PHE A 5 -23.47 -51.78 -12.87
CA PHE A 5 -22.74 -50.62 -12.37
C PHE A 5 -23.50 -49.97 -11.20
N LYS A 6 -22.81 -49.75 -10.07
CA LYS A 6 -23.30 -48.93 -8.95
C LYS A 6 -22.95 -47.45 -9.21
N PRO A 7 -23.89 -46.50 -9.04
CA PRO A 7 -23.61 -45.09 -9.18
C PRO A 7 -22.91 -44.52 -7.94
N VAL A 8 -21.97 -43.60 -8.17
CA VAL A 8 -21.21 -42.83 -7.17
C VAL A 8 -22.10 -41.70 -6.64
N GLU A 9 -22.21 -41.57 -5.32
CA GLU A 9 -23.00 -40.52 -4.66
C GLU A 9 -22.33 -39.13 -4.79
N GLU A 10 -23.10 -38.14 -5.23
CA GLU A 10 -22.72 -36.73 -5.33
C GLU A 10 -22.69 -36.03 -3.95
N PRO A 11 -21.84 -35.00 -3.75
CA PRO A 11 -21.68 -34.32 -2.47
C PRO A 11 -22.88 -33.42 -2.13
N LYS A 12 -23.42 -33.59 -0.91
CA LYS A 12 -24.55 -32.83 -0.36
C LYS A 12 -24.19 -31.35 -0.13
N VAL A 13 -25.01 -30.49 -0.71
CA VAL A 13 -25.06 -29.03 -0.55
C VAL A 13 -25.41 -28.67 0.91
N ILE A 14 -24.56 -27.84 1.54
CA ILE A 14 -24.81 -27.28 2.87
C ILE A 14 -25.75 -26.08 2.71
N GLU A 15 -26.96 -26.20 3.25
CA GLU A 15 -28.02 -25.20 3.21
C GLU A 15 -27.78 -24.01 4.15
N LYS A 16 -28.26 -22.87 3.65
CA LYS A 16 -28.31 -21.54 4.26
C LYS A 16 -29.07 -21.56 5.59
N TYR A 17 -28.45 -21.09 6.67
CA TYR A 17 -29.13 -20.75 7.91
C TYR A 17 -29.98 -19.48 7.72
N LYS A 18 -31.31 -19.67 7.74
CA LYS A 18 -32.31 -18.62 7.93
C LYS A 18 -32.41 -18.26 9.42
N LEU A 19 -32.10 -17.01 9.70
CA LEU A 19 -32.81 -16.05 10.56
C LEU A 19 -33.73 -16.59 11.68
N PHE A 20 -33.30 -16.28 12.91
CA PHE A 20 -34.04 -15.98 14.14
C PHE A 20 -35.58 -15.91 14.06
N GLU A 21 -36.23 -16.85 14.75
CA GLU A 21 -37.49 -16.63 15.47
C GLU A 21 -37.31 -17.18 16.90
N GLU A 22 -38.14 -16.67 17.82
CA GLU A 22 -38.23 -16.98 19.26
C GLU A 22 -37.44 -16.07 20.23
N PHE A 23 -38.00 -14.89 20.50
CA PHE A 23 -38.05 -14.37 21.88
C PHE A 23 -39.48 -13.99 22.24
N LYS A 24 -40.05 -14.71 23.21
CA LYS A 24 -41.36 -14.44 23.80
C LYS A 24 -41.33 -13.13 24.59
N VAL A 25 -42.28 -12.25 24.30
CA VAL A 25 -42.59 -11.06 25.08
C VAL A 25 -43.24 -11.50 26.41
N ILE A 26 -42.67 -11.07 27.54
CA ILE A 26 -43.32 -11.07 28.84
C ILE A 26 -43.72 -9.62 29.12
N GLU A 27 -45.03 -9.34 29.10
CA GLU A 27 -45.57 -8.05 29.51
C GLU A 27 -45.45 -7.90 31.03
N ILE A 28 -44.76 -6.85 31.48
CA ILE A 28 -44.80 -6.38 32.87
C ILE A 28 -45.30 -4.94 32.82
N ASN A 29 -46.50 -4.73 33.35
CA ASN A 29 -47.15 -3.42 33.47
C ASN A 29 -46.54 -2.65 34.64
N GLU A 30 -45.74 -1.61 34.35
CA GLU A 30 -45.51 -0.49 35.27
C GLU A 30 -45.75 0.84 34.53
N PRO A 31 -46.42 1.83 35.15
CA PRO A 31 -46.76 3.08 34.50
C PRO A 31 -45.52 3.99 34.42
N VAL A 32 -44.94 4.13 33.24
CA VAL A 32 -43.90 5.13 32.96
C VAL A 32 -44.57 6.50 32.76
N VAL A 33 -44.21 7.45 33.62
CA VAL A 33 -44.55 8.87 33.47
C VAL A 33 -43.86 9.38 32.20
N ASN A 34 -44.65 9.67 31.15
CA ASN A 34 -44.16 10.27 29.92
C ASN A 34 -43.83 11.75 30.17
N GLU A 35 -42.58 12.05 30.54
CA GLU A 35 -42.00 13.34 30.19
C GLU A 35 -41.73 13.32 28.68
N VAL A 36 -42.60 14.02 27.93
CA VAL A 36 -42.38 14.31 26.52
C VAL A 36 -41.24 15.31 26.44
N ILE A 37 -40.01 14.81 26.33
CA ILE A 37 -38.88 15.61 25.90
C ILE A 37 -39.10 15.88 24.41
N ASP A 38 -39.49 17.11 24.10
CA ASP A 38 -39.62 17.63 22.74
C ASP A 38 -38.22 17.69 22.11
N LEU A 39 -37.71 16.54 21.65
CA LEU A 39 -36.46 16.45 20.90
C LEU A 39 -36.70 17.13 19.56
N LYS A 40 -36.16 18.35 19.41
CA LYS A 40 -36.09 19.02 18.10
C LYS A 40 -35.61 18.01 17.06
N PRO A 41 -36.28 17.88 15.90
CA PRO A 41 -35.75 17.05 14.82
C PRO A 41 -34.35 17.56 14.48
N ILE A 42 -33.36 16.69 14.64
CA ILE A 42 -31.99 16.98 14.26
C ILE A 42 -31.99 17.05 12.74
N GLU A 43 -31.81 18.26 12.19
CA GLU A 43 -31.66 18.44 10.75
C GLU A 43 -30.33 17.85 10.29
N ASN A 44 -30.39 16.94 9.32
CA ASN A 44 -29.21 16.43 8.62
C ASN A 44 -28.50 17.60 7.95
N LYS A 45 -27.20 17.74 8.18
CA LYS A 45 -26.39 18.83 7.63
C LYS A 45 -25.31 18.30 6.69
N GLU A 46 -24.88 19.18 5.78
CA GLU A 46 -23.66 18.98 5.01
C GLU A 46 -22.47 19.49 5.83
N MET A 47 -21.52 18.59 6.10
CA MET A 47 -20.32 18.91 6.86
C MET A 47 -19.09 18.88 5.97
N GLU A 48 -18.23 19.86 6.20
CA GLU A 48 -16.88 19.88 5.65
C GLU A 48 -15.87 19.83 6.79
N ILE A 49 -14.92 18.90 6.72
CA ILE A 49 -13.87 18.75 7.73
C ILE A 49 -12.48 18.72 7.10
N THR A 50 -11.51 19.19 7.88
CA THR A 50 -10.09 18.99 7.64
C THR A 50 -9.56 18.02 8.68
N LEU A 51 -8.72 17.06 8.26
CA LEU A 51 -8.16 16.04 9.15
C LEU A 51 -7.19 16.66 10.16
N ARG A 52 -7.24 16.17 11.40
CA ARG A 52 -6.29 16.47 12.46
C ARG A 52 -5.12 15.49 12.43
N HIS A 53 -4.07 15.83 13.18
CA HIS A 53 -2.84 15.03 13.24
C HIS A 53 -3.05 13.59 13.76
N ASP A 54 -4.10 13.36 14.54
CA ASP A 54 -4.44 12.07 15.14
C ASP A 54 -5.61 11.36 14.46
N ASP A 55 -6.14 11.94 13.37
CA ASP A 55 -7.13 11.28 12.52
C ASP A 55 -6.42 10.35 11.53
N PHE A 56 -7.06 9.23 11.22
CA PHE A 56 -6.62 8.31 10.17
C PHE A 56 -7.51 8.46 8.94
N LEU A 57 -6.87 8.56 7.77
CA LEU A 57 -7.54 8.44 6.48
C LEU A 57 -6.60 7.80 5.47
N GLU A 58 -7.13 6.83 4.74
CA GLU A 58 -6.43 6.15 3.66
C GLU A 58 -7.40 5.93 2.50
N THR A 59 -7.00 6.39 1.30
CA THR A 59 -7.78 6.16 0.09
C THR A 59 -7.36 4.87 -0.61
N SER A 60 -8.23 4.28 -1.42
CA SER A 60 -7.87 3.12 -2.25
C SER A 60 -6.60 3.33 -3.11
N SER A 61 -6.37 4.56 -3.60
CA SER A 61 -5.13 4.90 -4.32
C SER A 61 -3.91 4.93 -3.42
N GLU A 62 -4.06 5.34 -2.16
CA GLU A 62 -3.00 5.33 -1.16
C GLU A 62 -2.66 3.89 -0.73
N VAL A 63 -3.68 3.03 -0.57
CA VAL A 63 -3.54 1.59 -0.25
C VAL A 63 -2.59 0.88 -1.22
N LYS A 64 -2.65 1.23 -2.52
CA LYS A 64 -1.73 0.70 -3.53
C LYS A 64 -0.27 0.83 -3.08
N PHE A 65 0.10 1.96 -2.49
CA PHE A 65 1.47 2.23 -2.07
C PHE A 65 1.76 1.70 -0.67
N THR A 66 0.85 1.91 0.30
CA THR A 66 1.04 1.48 1.69
C THR A 66 1.12 -0.04 1.81
N SER A 67 0.26 -0.79 1.12
CA SER A 67 0.27 -2.26 1.11
C SER A 67 1.56 -2.87 0.55
N MET A 68 2.26 -2.14 -0.32
CA MET A 68 3.56 -2.53 -0.87
C MET A 68 4.74 -1.95 -0.10
N ALA A 69 4.52 -1.32 1.06
CA ALA A 69 5.54 -0.61 1.82
C ALA A 69 6.32 0.43 0.97
N LEU A 70 5.61 1.13 0.08
CA LEU A 70 6.16 2.18 -0.78
C LEU A 70 5.75 3.55 -0.25
N LYS A 71 6.72 4.31 0.28
CA LYS A 71 6.50 5.70 0.68
C LYS A 71 7.26 6.65 -0.25
N ASN A 72 8.58 6.57 -0.24
CA ASN A 72 9.51 7.34 -1.05
C ASN A 72 10.86 6.62 -1.09
N PHE A 73 11.87 7.20 -1.75
CA PHE A 73 13.24 6.71 -1.68
C PHE A 73 13.93 7.13 -0.36
N PRO A 74 14.86 6.31 0.17
CA PRO A 74 15.29 5.00 -0.32
C PRO A 74 14.21 3.93 -0.15
N ILE A 75 14.10 3.01 -1.11
CA ILE A 75 13.21 1.86 -0.97
C ILE A 75 13.95 0.81 -0.14
N LYS A 76 13.43 0.51 1.05
CA LYS A 76 13.96 -0.53 1.94
C LYS A 76 12.84 -1.45 2.36
N TYR A 77 13.05 -2.75 2.25
CA TYR A 77 12.07 -3.73 2.68
C TYR A 77 12.77 -4.97 3.22
N ARG A 78 12.13 -5.58 4.22
CA ARG A 78 12.46 -6.89 4.77
C ARG A 78 11.16 -7.56 5.19
N ASN A 79 11.08 -8.88 5.07
CA ASN A 79 9.88 -9.64 5.45
C ASN A 79 9.98 -10.30 6.85
N PHE A 80 10.97 -9.88 7.64
CA PHE A 80 11.16 -10.25 9.05
C PHE A 80 11.22 -9.01 9.93
N SER A 81 11.22 -9.19 11.25
CA SER A 81 11.15 -8.07 12.20
C SER A 81 12.27 -7.04 11.96
N LYS A 82 11.91 -5.76 12.05
CA LYS A 82 12.86 -4.65 11.98
C LYS A 82 13.82 -4.60 13.18
N ASP A 83 13.42 -5.21 14.29
CA ASP A 83 14.18 -5.23 15.55
C ASP A 83 15.28 -6.31 15.53
N LEU A 84 15.27 -7.19 14.53
CA LEU A 84 16.35 -8.14 14.28
C LEU A 84 17.49 -7.45 13.55
N GLU A 85 18.66 -7.46 14.17
CA GLU A 85 19.92 -6.98 13.60
C GLU A 85 20.87 -8.14 13.32
N SER A 86 21.73 -7.97 12.31
CA SER A 86 22.76 -8.95 12.03
C SER A 86 23.81 -8.93 13.15
N LEU A 87 24.04 -10.10 13.75
CA LEU A 87 25.05 -10.32 14.79
C LEU A 87 26.47 -10.24 14.21
N LYS A 88 26.63 -10.69 12.97
CA LYS A 88 27.92 -10.74 12.29
C LYS A 88 27.75 -10.64 10.77
N THR A 89 28.66 -9.91 10.14
CA THR A 89 28.76 -9.86 8.67
C THR A 89 30.08 -10.48 8.22
N ASN A 90 30.03 -11.52 7.40
CA ASN A 90 31.21 -12.17 6.82
C ASN A 90 31.30 -11.85 5.32
N PHE A 91 32.36 -11.17 4.91
CA PHE A 91 32.61 -10.89 3.49
C PHE A 91 33.19 -12.13 2.81
N LEU A 92 32.53 -12.59 1.73
CA LEU A 92 32.96 -13.78 0.99
C LEU A 92 33.82 -13.44 -0.23
N GLY A 93 33.66 -12.25 -0.80
CA GLY A 93 34.43 -11.80 -1.96
C GLY A 93 33.63 -10.94 -2.94
N ILE A 94 34.27 -10.62 -4.05
CA ILE A 94 33.65 -9.97 -5.21
C ILE A 94 33.76 -10.93 -6.39
N THR A 95 32.64 -11.22 -7.04
CA THR A 95 32.58 -12.10 -8.22
C THR A 95 31.44 -11.67 -9.13
N ASP A 96 31.41 -12.22 -10.34
CA ASP A 96 30.23 -12.16 -11.19
C ASP A 96 29.17 -13.11 -10.65
N VAL A 97 27.91 -12.68 -10.75
CA VAL A 97 26.73 -13.46 -10.36
C VAL A 97 25.77 -13.50 -11.53
N ASP A 98 25.39 -14.70 -11.93
CA ASP A 98 24.34 -14.93 -12.91
C ASP A 98 23.00 -15.02 -12.18
N PHE A 99 22.09 -14.09 -12.44
CA PHE A 99 20.73 -14.09 -11.92
C PHE A 99 19.74 -14.64 -12.95
N GLY A 100 20.19 -15.52 -13.85
CA GLY A 100 19.39 -16.19 -14.88
C GLY A 100 18.99 -15.29 -16.05
N ASN A 101 18.37 -14.14 -15.77
CA ASN A 101 17.97 -13.16 -16.77
C ASN A 101 19.08 -12.13 -17.07
N VAL A 102 20.05 -11.99 -16.17
CA VAL A 102 21.16 -11.05 -16.32
C VAL A 102 22.35 -11.54 -15.51
N ARG A 103 23.54 -11.40 -16.09
CA ARG A 103 24.81 -11.55 -15.37
C ARG A 103 25.28 -10.19 -14.89
N LEU A 104 25.49 -10.06 -13.58
CA LEU A 104 26.05 -8.86 -12.98
C LEU A 104 27.52 -9.09 -12.63
N GLU A 105 28.38 -8.26 -13.19
CA GLU A 105 29.81 -8.31 -12.90
C GLU A 105 30.14 -7.63 -11.58
N GLY A 106 31.18 -8.11 -10.89
CA GLY A 106 31.72 -7.46 -9.69
C GLY A 106 30.67 -7.18 -8.61
N VAL A 107 29.91 -8.20 -8.22
CA VAL A 107 28.96 -8.20 -7.11
C VAL A 107 29.71 -8.53 -5.83
N SER A 108 29.57 -7.70 -4.80
CA SER A 108 30.09 -7.99 -3.46
C SER A 108 29.15 -8.99 -2.78
N ILE A 109 29.68 -10.10 -2.28
CA ILE A 109 28.92 -11.14 -1.60
C ILE A 109 29.28 -11.18 -0.12
N LYS A 110 28.25 -11.20 0.75
CA LYS A 110 28.41 -11.28 2.21
C LYS A 110 27.40 -12.26 2.81
N ILE A 111 27.76 -12.88 3.92
CA ILE A 111 26.80 -13.58 4.78
C ILE A 111 26.47 -12.66 5.95
N LEU A 112 25.17 -12.43 6.15
CA LEU A 112 24.61 -11.75 7.32
C LEU A 112 24.12 -12.83 8.28
N ASP A 113 24.82 -13.01 9.39
CA ASP A 113 24.41 -13.92 10.46
C ASP A 113 23.40 -13.19 11.36
N PHE A 114 22.22 -13.78 11.53
CA PHE A 114 21.23 -13.43 12.55
C PHE A 114 21.18 -14.55 13.60
N LEU A 115 20.43 -14.34 14.68
CA LEU A 115 20.33 -15.33 15.77
C LEU A 115 19.86 -16.71 15.27
N ASP A 116 18.80 -16.73 14.45
CA ASP A 116 18.12 -17.97 14.04
C ASP A 116 18.28 -18.31 12.55
N PHE A 117 18.86 -17.42 11.76
CA PHE A 117 18.98 -17.59 10.31
C PHE A 117 20.18 -16.82 9.74
N LYS A 118 20.46 -17.04 8.46
CA LYS A 118 21.51 -16.34 7.71
C LYS A 118 20.96 -15.86 6.39
N LEU A 119 21.45 -14.71 5.92
CA LEU A 119 21.16 -14.20 4.58
C LEU A 119 22.44 -14.09 3.77
N ILE A 120 22.37 -14.41 2.48
CA ILE A 120 23.43 -14.14 1.50
C ILE A 120 23.10 -12.81 0.82
N GLU A 121 23.87 -11.76 1.13
CA GLU A 121 23.75 -10.43 0.52
C GLU A 121 24.54 -10.37 -0.79
N PHE A 122 23.86 -9.96 -1.85
CA PHE A 122 24.41 -9.54 -3.14
C PHE A 122 24.35 -8.01 -3.23
N ARG A 123 25.50 -7.34 -3.26
CA ARG A 123 25.58 -5.88 -3.24
C ARG A 123 26.24 -5.31 -4.48
N LYS A 124 25.57 -4.33 -5.09
CA LYS A 124 26.12 -3.37 -6.05
C LYS A 124 26.12 -1.97 -5.41
N LYS A 125 26.72 -1.00 -6.09
CA LYS A 125 26.71 0.41 -5.65
C LYS A 125 25.28 0.95 -5.50
N ASP A 126 24.41 0.58 -6.43
CA ASP A 126 23.09 1.21 -6.59
C ASP A 126 21.94 0.36 -6.04
N PHE A 127 22.21 -0.81 -5.44
CA PHE A 127 21.23 -1.62 -4.72
C PHE A 127 21.92 -2.75 -3.95
N ARG A 128 21.18 -3.35 -3.02
CA ARG A 128 21.52 -4.62 -2.38
C ARG A 128 20.28 -5.49 -2.26
N ILE A 129 20.48 -6.80 -2.29
CA ILE A 129 19.46 -7.80 -1.96
C ILE A 129 20.12 -8.93 -1.17
N ALA A 130 19.45 -9.40 -0.13
CA ALA A 130 19.87 -10.54 0.66
C ALA A 130 18.72 -11.52 0.80
N ILE A 131 19.02 -12.81 0.64
CA ILE A 131 18.03 -13.90 0.71
C ILE A 131 18.56 -15.00 1.63
N ASP A 132 17.67 -15.71 2.30
CA ASP A 132 18.02 -16.93 3.01
C ASP A 132 18.12 -18.13 2.06
N GLU A 133 18.69 -19.22 2.56
CA GLU A 133 18.82 -20.47 1.80
C GLU A 133 17.49 -21.22 1.64
N LYS A 134 16.44 -20.82 2.38
CA LYS A 134 15.14 -21.48 2.41
C LYS A 134 14.07 -20.76 1.58
N ASP A 135 14.43 -19.72 0.82
CA ASP A 135 13.51 -18.93 -0.03
C ASP A 135 12.32 -18.34 0.78
N SER A 136 12.58 -18.00 2.04
CA SER A 136 11.55 -17.59 2.99
C SER A 136 11.78 -16.21 3.57
N LEU A 137 13.04 -15.78 3.68
CA LEU A 137 13.45 -14.52 4.28
C LEU A 137 14.30 -13.72 3.31
N PHE A 138 14.03 -12.42 3.21
CA PHE A 138 14.81 -11.54 2.37
C PHE A 138 14.75 -10.09 2.85
N GLU A 139 15.79 -9.35 2.50
CA GLU A 139 15.82 -7.90 2.58
C GLU A 139 16.43 -7.29 1.32
N TYR A 140 16.00 -6.09 0.95
CA TYR A 140 16.64 -5.34 -0.13
C TYR A 140 16.59 -3.84 0.13
N GLU A 141 17.49 -3.14 -0.55
CA GLU A 141 17.55 -1.69 -0.49
C GLU A 141 17.97 -1.10 -1.84
N ILE A 142 17.25 -0.06 -2.25
CA ILE A 142 17.60 0.81 -3.37
C ILE A 142 17.77 2.23 -2.82
N PRO A 143 18.99 2.79 -2.84
CA PRO A 143 19.26 4.13 -2.34
C PRO A 143 18.60 5.20 -3.19
N LYS A 144 18.59 6.43 -2.65
CA LYS A 144 18.22 7.64 -3.37
C LYS A 144 19.28 8.03 -4.42
N ASP A 145 18.98 9.06 -5.21
CA ASP A 145 19.92 9.76 -6.11
C ASP A 145 20.47 8.91 -7.27
N ILE A 146 19.68 7.94 -7.73
CA ILE A 146 19.91 7.13 -8.93
C ILE A 146 19.22 7.78 -10.15
N LYS A 147 19.94 7.93 -11.25
CA LYS A 147 19.38 8.43 -12.53
C LYS A 147 18.26 7.50 -13.03
N ASN A 148 17.18 8.04 -13.59
CA ASN A 148 16.02 7.24 -14.04
C ASN A 148 16.39 6.08 -14.98
N LYS A 149 17.28 6.28 -15.96
CA LYS A 149 17.73 5.19 -16.84
C LYS A 149 18.32 4.02 -16.07
N ARG A 150 19.16 4.31 -15.07
CA ARG A 150 19.75 3.29 -14.20
C ARG A 150 18.71 2.68 -13.26
N LEU A 151 17.77 3.49 -12.77
CA LEU A 151 16.70 3.02 -11.90
C LEU A 151 15.74 2.06 -12.63
N GLU A 152 15.48 2.30 -13.92
CA GLU A 152 14.70 1.41 -14.78
C GLU A 152 15.38 0.03 -14.92
N GLU A 153 16.70 0.00 -15.16
CA GLU A 153 17.48 -1.24 -15.18
C GLU A 153 17.39 -1.99 -13.84
N ILE A 154 17.44 -1.26 -12.72
CA ILE A 154 17.32 -1.85 -11.37
C ILE A 154 15.91 -2.42 -11.16
N PHE A 155 14.85 -1.68 -11.50
CA PHE A 155 13.49 -2.20 -11.38
C PHE A 155 13.24 -3.41 -12.30
N ASN A 156 13.81 -3.43 -13.50
CA ASN A 156 13.79 -4.59 -14.38
C ASN A 156 14.50 -5.80 -13.76
N PHE A 157 15.68 -5.57 -13.17
CA PHE A 157 16.42 -6.59 -12.44
C PHE A 157 15.57 -7.18 -11.31
N PHE A 158 15.04 -6.35 -10.40
CA PHE A 158 14.25 -6.84 -9.27
C PHE A 158 12.96 -7.52 -9.70
N ALA A 159 12.26 -7.01 -10.73
CA ALA A 159 11.08 -7.69 -11.26
C ALA A 159 11.43 -9.11 -11.75
N ASN A 160 12.50 -9.28 -12.52
CA ASN A 160 12.89 -10.61 -12.98
C ASN A 160 13.39 -11.51 -11.85
N PHE A 161 14.16 -10.94 -10.91
CA PHE A 161 14.63 -11.63 -9.72
C PHE A 161 13.47 -12.22 -8.90
N PHE A 162 12.42 -11.43 -8.66
CA PHE A 162 11.26 -11.85 -7.87
C PHE A 162 10.27 -12.72 -8.64
N LYS A 163 10.23 -12.64 -9.99
CA LYS A 163 9.33 -13.47 -10.79
C LYS A 163 9.61 -14.97 -10.61
N ALA A 164 10.88 -15.33 -10.73
CA ALA A 164 11.48 -16.64 -10.44
C ALA A 164 12.88 -16.62 -11.07
N THR A 165 13.93 -16.84 -10.27
CA THR A 165 15.29 -16.90 -10.80
C THR A 165 16.14 -17.98 -10.17
N THR A 166 17.11 -18.46 -10.94
CA THR A 166 18.22 -19.28 -10.46
C THR A 166 19.48 -18.42 -10.41
N ILE A 167 19.98 -18.20 -9.21
CA ILE A 167 21.16 -17.39 -8.90
C ILE A 167 22.37 -18.31 -8.88
N LYS A 168 23.36 -18.07 -9.73
CA LYS A 168 24.60 -18.85 -9.82
C LYS A 168 25.80 -17.96 -9.63
N PHE A 169 26.71 -18.39 -8.76
CA PHE A 169 27.98 -17.69 -8.56
C PHE A 169 29.07 -18.64 -8.07
N LYS A 170 30.32 -18.18 -8.14
CA LYS A 170 31.48 -18.94 -7.72
C LYS A 170 32.28 -18.13 -6.72
N ILE A 171 32.67 -18.74 -5.61
CA ILE A 171 33.62 -18.15 -4.65
C ILE A 171 34.73 -19.15 -4.44
N ALA A 172 35.98 -18.73 -4.63
CA ALA A 172 37.14 -19.62 -4.67
C ALA A 172 36.91 -20.82 -5.62
N ASN A 173 36.83 -22.04 -5.08
CA ASN A 173 36.59 -23.26 -5.85
C ASN A 173 35.13 -23.74 -5.82
N ASP A 174 34.30 -23.16 -4.96
CA ASP A 174 32.93 -23.60 -4.74
C ASP A 174 31.96 -22.91 -5.69
N LYS A 175 31.00 -23.67 -6.18
CA LYS A 175 29.91 -23.19 -7.04
C LYS A 175 28.62 -23.22 -6.24
N TYR A 176 27.88 -22.13 -6.33
CA TYR A 176 26.62 -21.94 -5.64
C TYR A 176 25.50 -21.78 -6.67
N GLU A 177 24.36 -22.40 -6.37
CA GLU A 177 23.14 -22.33 -7.18
C GLU A 177 21.94 -22.27 -6.25
N TYR A 178 21.15 -21.19 -6.33
CA TYR A 178 19.98 -20.95 -5.49
C TYR A 178 18.78 -20.60 -6.36
N TYR A 179 17.61 -21.12 -6.02
CA TYR A 179 16.34 -20.72 -6.62
C TYR A 179 15.61 -19.77 -5.68
N PHE A 180 15.01 -18.72 -6.22
CA PHE A 180 14.27 -17.73 -5.42
C PHE A 180 13.08 -17.16 -6.21
N HIS A 181 11.94 -16.97 -5.53
CA HIS A 181 10.80 -16.26 -6.11
C HIS A 181 9.91 -15.58 -5.06
N ASN A 182 9.27 -14.47 -5.45
CA ASN A 182 8.24 -13.82 -4.63
C ASN A 182 7.25 -13.04 -5.51
N ASN A 183 6.00 -13.53 -5.59
CA ASN A 183 4.98 -12.93 -6.46
C ASN A 183 4.59 -11.52 -6.01
N ILE A 184 4.51 -11.25 -4.70
CA ILE A 184 4.09 -9.95 -4.17
C ILE A 184 5.13 -8.89 -4.57
N GLU A 185 6.40 -9.19 -4.34
CA GLU A 185 7.49 -8.30 -4.71
C GLU A 185 7.62 -8.16 -6.24
N TYR A 186 7.36 -9.22 -7.00
CA TYR A 186 7.27 -9.12 -8.47
C TYR A 186 6.25 -8.05 -8.89
N TYR A 187 5.01 -8.12 -8.38
CA TYR A 187 3.98 -7.12 -8.69
C TYR A 187 4.37 -5.71 -8.25
N LYS A 188 5.06 -5.58 -7.10
CA LYS A 188 5.59 -4.30 -6.62
C LYS A 188 6.57 -3.68 -7.61
N PHE A 189 7.52 -4.44 -8.13
CA PHE A 189 8.50 -3.91 -9.10
C PHE A 189 7.90 -3.65 -10.48
N ILE A 190 6.89 -4.42 -10.91
CA ILE A 190 6.09 -4.06 -12.09
C ILE A 190 5.39 -2.71 -11.90
N THR A 191 4.81 -2.48 -10.73
CA THR A 191 4.13 -1.20 -10.41
C THR A 191 5.12 -0.04 -10.36
N LEU A 192 6.30 -0.22 -9.76
CA LEU A 192 7.35 0.80 -9.74
C LEU A 192 7.85 1.18 -11.14
N LYS A 193 7.93 0.22 -12.06
CA LYS A 193 8.27 0.51 -13.47
C LYS A 193 7.24 1.41 -14.13
N GLN A 194 5.96 1.07 -14.00
CA GLN A 194 4.88 1.90 -14.55
C GLN A 194 4.90 3.30 -13.94
N PHE A 195 5.15 3.38 -12.62
CA PHE A 195 5.25 4.63 -11.90
C PHE A 195 6.44 5.49 -12.35
N LEU A 196 7.58 4.89 -12.69
CA LEU A 196 8.74 5.62 -13.23
C LEU A 196 8.42 6.28 -14.57
N THR A 197 7.68 5.60 -15.44
CA THR A 197 7.19 6.17 -16.71
C THR A 197 6.22 7.31 -16.46
N GLN A 198 5.24 7.11 -15.59
CA GLN A 198 4.28 8.15 -15.16
C GLN A 198 5.01 9.39 -14.64
N TYR A 199 5.97 9.22 -13.73
CA TYR A 199 6.78 10.31 -13.19
C TYR A 199 7.58 11.05 -14.27
N THR A 200 8.19 10.32 -15.19
CA THR A 200 8.97 10.92 -16.27
C THR A 200 8.10 11.80 -17.17
N ASN A 201 6.88 11.34 -17.47
CA ASN A 201 5.89 12.12 -18.21
C ASN A 201 5.42 13.34 -17.42
N LEU A 202 5.10 13.17 -16.14
CA LEU A 202 4.70 14.25 -15.23
C LEU A 202 5.72 15.39 -15.21
N ILE A 203 6.99 15.05 -14.99
CA ILE A 203 8.08 16.05 -14.94
C ILE A 203 8.23 16.78 -16.28
N SER A 204 8.10 16.07 -17.40
CA SER A 204 8.16 16.68 -18.73
C SER A 204 6.99 17.65 -18.95
N ASN A 205 5.77 17.21 -18.64
CA ASN A 205 4.54 18.00 -18.83
C ASN A 205 4.54 19.28 -17.99
N LEU A 206 5.03 19.19 -16.75
CA LEU A 206 5.13 20.33 -15.83
C LEU A 206 6.43 21.13 -16.01
N ARG A 207 7.31 20.75 -16.95
CA ARG A 207 8.62 21.38 -17.21
C ARG A 207 9.53 21.44 -15.97
N LEU A 208 9.43 20.45 -15.08
CA LEU A 208 10.16 20.37 -13.81
C LEU A 208 11.53 19.68 -13.95
N TYR A 209 12.29 19.98 -15.02
CA TYR A 209 13.48 19.21 -15.43
C TYR A 209 14.60 19.12 -14.36
N ARG A 210 14.65 20.07 -13.42
CA ARG A 210 15.55 20.01 -12.26
C ARG A 210 15.28 18.78 -11.38
N TYR A 211 14.05 18.29 -11.38
CA TYR A 211 13.55 17.14 -10.63
C TYR A 211 13.36 15.92 -11.52
N LYS A 212 14.18 15.74 -12.55
CA LYS A 212 14.03 14.61 -13.49
C LYS A 212 14.19 13.22 -12.86
N ASN A 213 14.85 13.09 -11.70
CA ASN A 213 15.14 11.79 -11.11
C ASN A 213 14.12 11.44 -10.02
N LEU A 214 13.37 10.35 -10.21
CA LEU A 214 12.36 9.88 -9.25
C LEU A 214 12.98 9.56 -7.89
N SER A 215 14.17 8.96 -7.89
CA SER A 215 14.87 8.57 -6.66
C SER A 215 15.38 9.73 -5.81
N SER A 216 15.30 10.95 -6.32
CA SER A 216 15.63 12.19 -5.60
C SER A 216 14.38 13.00 -5.21
N ALA A 217 13.18 12.50 -5.52
CA ALA A 217 11.94 13.19 -5.19
C ALA A 217 11.72 13.26 -3.67
N LYS A 218 11.35 14.45 -3.18
CA LYS A 218 11.02 14.68 -1.77
C LYS A 218 9.61 14.21 -1.41
N ASN A 219 8.69 14.33 -2.36
CA ASN A 219 7.32 13.87 -2.22
C ASN A 219 7.23 12.34 -2.17
N THR A 220 6.16 11.85 -1.55
CA THR A 220 5.84 10.42 -1.55
C THR A 220 5.37 9.98 -2.93
N PHE A 221 5.44 8.67 -3.20
CA PHE A 221 4.88 8.10 -4.43
C PHE A 221 3.38 8.41 -4.57
N PHE A 222 2.65 8.39 -3.45
CA PHE A 222 1.24 8.73 -3.43
C PHE A 222 0.99 10.21 -3.77
N GLU A 223 1.74 11.14 -3.17
CA GLU A 223 1.63 12.58 -3.48
C GLU A 223 1.93 12.88 -4.96
N LEU A 224 2.94 12.20 -5.53
CA LEU A 224 3.29 12.32 -6.94
C LEU A 224 2.20 11.73 -7.85
N ASP A 225 1.58 10.61 -7.45
CA ASP A 225 0.42 10.03 -8.15
C ASP A 225 -0.79 10.99 -8.14
N LEU A 226 -1.05 11.63 -7.00
CA LEU A 226 -2.09 12.66 -6.89
C LEU A 226 -1.79 13.87 -7.78
N LEU A 227 -0.54 14.33 -7.83
CA LEU A 227 -0.15 15.44 -8.70
C LEU A 227 -0.36 15.10 -10.18
N ASP A 228 -0.03 13.88 -10.59
CA ASP A 228 -0.27 13.41 -11.95
C ASP A 228 -1.77 13.35 -12.28
N LYS A 229 -2.57 12.78 -11.38
CA LYS A 229 -4.04 12.70 -11.51
C LYS A 229 -4.73 14.05 -11.44
N SER A 230 -4.15 15.04 -10.75
CA SER A 230 -4.68 16.42 -10.67
C SER A 230 -4.70 17.16 -12.01
N ASN A 231 -4.11 16.59 -13.07
CA ASN A 231 -4.27 17.09 -14.43
C ASN A 231 -5.68 16.83 -14.99
N SER A 232 -6.44 15.88 -14.44
CA SER A 232 -7.82 15.59 -14.83
C SER A 232 -8.82 16.43 -14.03
N VAL A 233 -9.92 16.81 -14.68
CA VAL A 233 -11.08 17.46 -14.02
C VAL A 233 -12.12 16.45 -13.53
N GLU A 234 -11.93 15.16 -13.85
CA GLU A 234 -12.89 14.09 -13.55
C GLU A 234 -12.91 13.73 -12.07
N GLU A 235 -14.11 13.42 -11.57
CA GLU A 235 -14.29 12.82 -10.25
C GLU A 235 -14.11 11.30 -10.34
N ALA A 236 -13.34 10.75 -9.40
CA ALA A 236 -13.15 9.31 -9.30
C ALA A 236 -14.09 8.73 -8.24
N ASN A 237 -14.93 7.78 -8.63
CA ASN A 237 -15.66 6.95 -7.67
C ASN A 237 -14.71 5.91 -7.07
N THR A 238 -14.58 5.90 -5.75
CA THR A 238 -13.68 4.98 -5.05
C THR A 238 -14.15 4.74 -3.62
N TRP A 239 -13.28 4.23 -2.75
CA TRP A 239 -13.55 4.02 -1.34
C TRP A 239 -12.40 4.51 -0.46
N ILE A 240 -12.73 4.80 0.80
CA ILE A 240 -11.77 5.16 1.86
C ILE A 240 -11.92 4.28 3.08
N ASN A 241 -10.83 4.18 3.85
CA ASN A 241 -10.88 3.86 5.27
C ASN A 241 -10.57 5.14 6.04
N ALA A 242 -11.31 5.41 7.10
CA ALA A 242 -11.02 6.54 7.98
C ALA A 242 -11.43 6.25 9.42
N GLU A 243 -10.66 6.78 10.36
CA GLU A 243 -11.02 6.85 11.77
C GLU A 243 -10.77 8.30 12.19
N ILE A 244 -11.86 9.05 12.29
CA ILE A 244 -11.83 10.50 12.50
C ILE A 244 -12.45 10.74 13.86
N LYS A 245 -11.65 11.27 14.78
CA LYS A 245 -12.22 11.71 16.05
C LYS A 245 -13.09 12.92 15.74
N SER A 246 -14.34 12.90 16.16
CA SER A 246 -15.27 14.00 15.95
C SER A 246 -15.14 15.00 17.09
N VAL A 247 -14.74 16.24 16.78
CA VAL A 247 -14.91 17.41 17.68
C VAL A 247 -16.27 18.08 17.43
N ILE A 248 -16.99 17.63 16.41
CA ILE A 248 -18.22 18.23 15.91
C ILE A 248 -19.38 17.32 16.31
N ASP A 249 -20.53 17.90 16.64
CA ASP A 249 -21.78 17.14 16.77
C ASP A 249 -22.13 16.54 15.41
N VAL A 250 -21.78 15.27 15.24
CA VAL A 250 -22.02 14.49 14.02
C VAL A 250 -23.23 13.63 14.25
N ASN A 251 -24.21 13.74 13.36
CA ASN A 251 -25.46 13.02 13.46
C ASN A 251 -25.57 11.95 12.37
N ILE A 252 -26.37 10.94 12.66
CA ILE A 252 -26.79 9.96 11.66
C ILE A 252 -27.57 10.71 10.58
N GLY A 253 -27.24 10.48 9.31
CA GLY A 253 -27.86 11.17 8.17
C GLY A 253 -27.09 12.40 7.68
N ASP A 254 -26.04 12.83 8.37
CA ASP A 254 -25.17 13.92 7.90
C ASP A 254 -24.35 13.51 6.67
N SER A 255 -24.20 14.43 5.74
CA SER A 255 -23.27 14.32 4.61
C SER A 255 -21.89 14.81 5.04
N LEU A 256 -20.83 14.17 4.55
CA LEU A 256 -19.46 14.52 4.93
C LEU A 256 -18.58 14.71 3.69
N THR A 257 -17.88 15.85 3.66
CA THR A 257 -16.77 16.14 2.77
C THR A 257 -15.49 16.32 3.58
N ILE A 258 -14.43 15.63 3.19
CA ILE A 258 -13.11 15.69 3.82
C ILE A 258 -12.15 16.36 2.84
N LYS A 259 -11.43 17.38 3.29
CA LYS A 259 -10.38 18.04 2.51
C LYS A 259 -9.00 17.70 3.07
N ARG A 260 -8.08 17.32 2.17
CA ARG A 260 -6.68 17.04 2.48
C ARG A 260 -5.77 17.80 1.52
N LEU A 261 -4.89 18.64 2.07
CA LEU A 261 -3.90 19.38 1.30
C LEU A 261 -2.57 18.62 1.27
N HIS A 262 -2.07 18.34 0.07
CA HIS A 262 -0.80 17.66 -0.18
C HIS A 262 0.22 18.65 -0.74
N LYS A 263 1.30 18.90 0.01
CA LYS A 263 2.31 19.90 -0.34
C LYS A 263 3.28 19.39 -1.40
N MET A 264 3.42 20.08 -2.52
CA MET A 264 4.33 19.69 -3.60
C MET A 264 5.71 20.31 -3.41
N ASN A 265 6.73 19.47 -3.21
CA ASN A 265 8.08 19.86 -2.84
C ASN A 265 8.99 20.12 -4.06
N PHE A 266 8.44 20.81 -5.07
CA PHE A 266 9.18 21.33 -6.21
C PHE A 266 9.36 22.84 -6.05
N ASN A 267 10.61 23.31 -6.02
CA ASN A 267 10.91 24.74 -6.11
C ASN A 267 10.33 25.30 -7.41
N ASP A 268 9.80 26.52 -7.35
CA ASP A 268 9.23 27.26 -8.48
C ASP A 268 7.98 26.60 -9.12
N PHE A 269 7.47 25.50 -8.55
CA PHE A 269 6.16 24.97 -8.87
C PHE A 269 5.11 25.64 -7.97
N PRO A 270 4.15 26.40 -8.52
CA PRO A 270 3.31 27.30 -7.73
C PRO A 270 2.07 26.64 -7.11
N TYR A 271 1.91 25.33 -7.29
CA TYR A 271 0.70 24.61 -6.87
C TYR A 271 0.99 23.52 -5.84
N ASP A 272 0.06 23.37 -4.90
CA ASP A 272 -0.16 22.17 -4.10
C ASP A 272 -1.39 21.41 -4.64
N VAL A 273 -1.64 20.20 -4.14
CA VAL A 273 -2.79 19.39 -4.55
C VAL A 273 -3.78 19.28 -3.38
N GLU A 274 -4.99 19.78 -3.57
CA GLU A 274 -6.11 19.57 -2.67
C GLU A 274 -6.90 18.33 -3.13
N GLU A 275 -7.07 17.39 -2.23
CA GLU A 275 -7.91 16.21 -2.38
C GLU A 275 -9.22 16.43 -1.62
N ILE A 276 -10.32 16.46 -2.37
CA ILE A 276 -11.68 16.65 -1.85
C ILE A 276 -12.40 15.32 -1.94
N ILE A 277 -12.77 14.77 -0.80
CA ILE A 277 -13.37 13.44 -0.66
C ILE A 277 -14.79 13.60 -0.13
N THR A 278 -15.79 13.31 -0.96
CA THR A 278 -17.21 13.44 -0.59
C THR A 278 -17.83 12.06 -0.46
N LEU A 279 -18.51 11.78 0.66
CA LEU A 279 -19.21 10.51 0.83
C LEU A 279 -20.35 10.39 -0.19
N VAL A 280 -20.51 9.21 -0.79
CA VAL A 280 -21.64 8.93 -1.71
C VAL A 280 -22.95 8.79 -0.94
N HIS A 281 -22.88 8.24 0.27
CA HIS A 281 -24.01 8.05 1.15
C HIS A 281 -23.74 8.72 2.51
N PRO A 282 -24.78 9.28 3.15
CA PRO A 282 -24.65 9.87 4.48
C PRO A 282 -24.09 8.92 5.53
N LEU A 283 -23.74 9.49 6.68
CA LEU A 283 -23.26 8.76 7.84
C LEU A 283 -24.37 7.90 8.45
N THR A 284 -24.03 6.66 8.78
CA THR A 284 -24.92 5.69 9.40
C THR A 284 -24.66 5.56 10.90
N LYS A 285 -25.60 4.93 11.61
CA LYS A 285 -25.47 4.64 13.05
C LYS A 285 -24.25 3.79 13.40
N GLU A 286 -23.82 2.92 12.49
CA GLU A 286 -22.67 2.05 12.75
C GLU A 286 -21.33 2.78 12.59
N GLU A 287 -21.32 3.83 11.77
CA GLU A 287 -20.15 4.64 11.46
C GLU A 287 -19.91 5.76 12.48
N VAL A 288 -20.95 6.17 13.21
CA VAL A 288 -20.87 7.21 14.25
C VAL A 288 -21.04 6.58 15.61
N LYS A 289 -19.93 6.42 16.36
CA LYS A 289 -19.94 5.87 17.73
C LYS A 289 -18.95 6.62 18.61
N ASP A 290 -19.35 6.92 19.83
CA ASP A 290 -18.46 7.47 20.87
C ASP A 290 -17.66 8.71 20.41
N ASN A 291 -18.30 9.62 19.67
CA ASN A 291 -17.68 10.78 19.03
C ASN A 291 -16.53 10.44 18.08
N ILE A 292 -16.57 9.27 17.43
CA ILE A 292 -15.64 8.84 16.40
C ILE A 292 -16.45 8.48 15.16
N ILE A 293 -16.01 8.99 14.01
CA ILE A 293 -16.48 8.53 12.71
C ILE A 293 -15.53 7.43 12.24
N LYS A 294 -16.04 6.21 12.12
CA LYS A 294 -15.30 5.05 11.61
C LYS A 294 -15.87 4.62 10.27
N LEU A 295 -15.10 4.86 9.21
CA LEU A 295 -15.44 4.52 7.83
C LEU A 295 -14.58 3.34 7.38
N THR A 296 -15.20 2.23 7.01
CA THR A 296 -14.50 1.05 6.47
C THR A 296 -14.97 0.80 5.05
N ARG A 297 -14.07 0.95 4.07
CA ARG A 297 -14.39 0.88 2.64
C ARG A 297 -15.62 1.70 2.25
N LYS A 298 -15.80 2.87 2.86
CA LYS A 298 -16.93 3.76 2.57
C LYS A 298 -16.78 4.30 1.16
N SER A 299 -17.84 4.20 0.35
CA SER A 299 -17.88 4.73 -1.01
C SER A 299 -17.82 6.25 -1.01
N VAL A 300 -16.94 6.80 -1.85
CA VAL A 300 -16.69 8.24 -1.97
C VAL A 300 -16.53 8.65 -3.43
N LYS A 301 -16.70 9.94 -3.67
CA LYS A 301 -16.21 10.64 -4.86
C LYS A 301 -14.98 11.45 -4.46
N ILE A 302 -13.89 11.30 -5.23
CA ILE A 302 -12.68 12.09 -5.04
C ILE A 302 -12.51 13.05 -6.20
N LYS A 303 -12.33 14.33 -5.88
CA LYS A 303 -11.96 15.38 -6.80
C LYS A 303 -10.60 15.94 -6.39
N LEU A 304 -9.69 16.05 -7.36
CA LEU A 304 -8.38 16.66 -7.15
C LEU A 304 -8.38 18.06 -7.73
N ARG A 305 -7.76 19.01 -7.03
CA ARG A 305 -7.58 20.39 -7.49
C ARG A 305 -6.15 20.84 -7.25
N ARG A 306 -5.60 21.58 -8.20
CA ARG A 306 -4.38 22.36 -7.97
C ARG A 306 -4.75 23.66 -7.29
N VAL A 307 -4.11 23.93 -6.16
CA VAL A 307 -4.33 25.15 -5.38
C VAL A 307 -3.02 25.92 -5.31
N HIS A 308 -3.07 27.24 -5.43
CA HIS A 308 -1.86 28.07 -5.33
C HIS A 308 -1.26 27.99 -3.92
N LYS A 309 0.07 27.93 -3.87
CA LYS A 309 0.87 27.93 -2.63
C LYS A 309 0.83 29.26 -1.89
#